data_AF-F2RZU9-F1
#
_entry.id   AF-F2RZU9-F1
#
_cell.length_a   1.000
_cell.length_b   1.000
_cell.length_c   1.000
_cell.angle_alpha   90.00
_cell.angle_beta   90.00
_cell.angle_gamma   90.00
#
_symmetry.space_group_name_H-M   'P 1'
#
loop_
_entity.id
_entity.type
_entity.pdbx_description
1 polymer ?
#
loop_
_entity_poly.entity_id
_entity_poly.type
_entity_poly.pdbx_seq_one_letter_code
_entity_poly.pdbx_strand_id
1 'polypeptide(L)'
;MALTTYEEPKPEPEILKGPPEVCVTPCDPWPRPYYIEKGLRRVAPYYYTYNTYCKERWRGKNLLDIYSTEFRDRPNGYYFELKLILIILQKAAIDGGRITIDGKVATADSIINNGQVISHTLHRHEPPVTSRPIKIIHEDEDIIVIDKPAGIPVHPAGRYNYNSIIEIMRSERGLGWIPYPCNRLDRLTSGIMFLGKHPKSAEQMAQSLRSRTLRKEYIARVKGYFPDGVVLCDQPMLKVSPILGLNRVRATGKDAQTKFRRIAYYPPVEKENKNGETTGSQGPDSRASTPPPLPADVDEGYSIVHCLPLTGRTHQIRVHLQFLGHPITNDPIYSNRRVFGTNLGKSESTGENDAEIIDRLSRMGKTEPADSLCYQTFQTPPPERVTLGGDPNVVNELLAREHDVMINDYLRRKCEKMNGENCEICGTELYSDPGVHEMGIFLHAVAYADNAGKWKYKSQMPEWAMPPEGAEGPTEAPEWTEDIDGAVVIGKGMMEDDETALVEGLGTINLTKLKEENMKAEPVASSG
;
A
#
# COMPACT_ATOMS: atom_id res chain seq x y z
N MET A 1 42.44 -55.07 -39.12
CA MET A 1 42.42 -53.60 -39.15
C MET A 1 42.19 -53.13 -37.72
N ALA A 2 43.14 -52.40 -37.12
CA ALA A 2 42.99 -51.89 -35.76
C ALA A 2 42.13 -50.62 -35.80
N LEU A 3 41.05 -50.60 -35.02
CA LEU A 3 40.19 -49.43 -34.81
C LEU A 3 40.84 -48.53 -33.76
N THR A 4 41.28 -47.34 -34.16
CA THR A 4 41.68 -46.27 -33.25
C THR A 4 40.45 -45.50 -32.80
N THR A 5 40.14 -45.57 -31.50
CA THR A 5 39.14 -44.71 -30.84
C THR A 5 39.70 -43.30 -30.70
N TYR A 6 39.01 -42.33 -31.30
CA TYR A 6 39.28 -40.90 -31.13
C TYR A 6 38.63 -40.46 -29.80
N GLU A 7 39.42 -40.12 -28.80
CA GLU A 7 38.91 -39.48 -27.57
C GLU A 7 38.73 -37.98 -27.84
N GLU A 8 37.49 -37.51 -27.79
CA GLU A 8 37.20 -36.07 -27.81
C GLU A 8 37.86 -35.39 -26.60
N PRO A 9 38.53 -34.23 -26.78
CA PRO A 9 39.11 -33.49 -25.67
C PRO A 9 37.98 -33.07 -24.72
N LYS A 10 38.08 -33.51 -23.46
CA LYS A 10 37.16 -33.07 -22.40
C LYS A 10 37.18 -31.53 -22.33
N PRO A 11 36.02 -30.86 -22.34
CA PRO A 11 35.98 -29.41 -22.19
C PRO A 11 36.70 -29.05 -20.88
N GLU A 12 37.62 -28.09 -20.97
CA GLU A 12 38.29 -27.56 -19.79
C GLU A 12 37.22 -27.15 -18.77
N PRO A 13 37.37 -27.53 -17.49
CA PRO A 13 36.41 -27.14 -16.47
C PRO A 13 36.31 -25.62 -16.47
N GLU A 14 35.13 -25.08 -16.74
CA GLU A 14 34.87 -23.65 -16.65
C GLU A 14 35.34 -23.17 -15.28
N ILE A 15 36.42 -22.37 -15.29
CA ILE A 15 36.89 -21.72 -14.08
C ILE A 15 35.83 -20.68 -13.73
N LEU A 16 34.90 -21.06 -12.87
CA LEU A 16 33.91 -20.16 -12.28
C LEU A 16 34.69 -19.08 -11.52
N LYS A 17 34.87 -17.92 -12.17
CA LYS A 17 35.42 -16.75 -11.51
C LYS A 17 34.53 -16.42 -10.32
N GLY A 18 35.15 -16.25 -9.15
CA GLY A 18 34.44 -15.80 -7.95
C GLY A 18 33.72 -14.47 -8.21
N PRO A 19 32.67 -14.17 -7.43
CA PRO A 19 31.95 -12.91 -7.57
C PRO A 19 32.89 -11.71 -7.37
N PRO A 20 32.63 -10.56 -8.02
CA PRO A 20 33.42 -9.34 -7.83
C PRO A 20 33.44 -8.91 -6.36
N GLU A 21 34.54 -8.27 -5.93
CA GLU A 21 34.59 -7.65 -4.61
C GLU A 21 33.57 -6.50 -4.51
N VAL A 22 32.86 -6.44 -3.38
CA VAL A 22 31.84 -5.42 -3.11
C VAL A 22 32.21 -4.62 -1.89
N CYS A 23 31.91 -3.32 -1.91
CA CYS A 23 32.02 -2.52 -0.70
C CYS A 23 30.92 -2.94 0.29
N VAL A 24 31.30 -3.07 1.56
CA VAL A 24 30.37 -3.33 2.66
C VAL A 24 30.70 -2.35 3.78
N THR A 25 29.71 -1.61 4.24
CA THR A 25 29.87 -0.77 5.44
C THR A 25 29.83 -1.65 6.68
N PRO A 26 30.76 -1.50 7.63
CA PRO A 26 30.70 -2.20 8.91
C PRO A 26 29.36 -1.92 9.60
N CYS A 27 28.64 -2.97 9.95
CA CYS A 27 27.38 -2.86 10.67
C CYS A 27 27.69 -2.71 12.17
N ASP A 28 28.05 -1.50 12.61
CA ASP A 28 28.44 -1.24 13.99
C ASP A 28 27.49 -0.25 14.71
N PRO A 29 26.98 -0.55 15.91
CA PRO A 29 26.80 -1.87 16.52
C PRO A 29 25.43 -2.48 16.16
N TRP A 30 25.38 -3.82 16.15
CA TRP A 30 24.14 -4.60 16.04
C TRP A 30 23.76 -5.21 17.41
N PRO A 31 22.48 -5.16 17.84
CA PRO A 31 21.39 -4.44 17.20
C PRO A 31 21.54 -2.94 17.22
N ARG A 32 21.20 -2.29 16.09
CA ARG A 32 21.16 -0.83 16.07
C ARG A 32 20.15 -0.39 17.11
N PRO A 33 20.47 0.62 17.94
CA PRO A 33 19.62 0.99 19.06
C PRO A 33 18.36 1.65 18.49
N TYR A 34 17.30 0.86 18.35
CA TYR A 34 15.97 1.43 18.25
C TYR A 34 15.75 2.28 19.48
N TYR A 35 15.25 3.49 19.27
CA TYR A 35 14.77 4.32 20.36
C TYR A 35 13.33 4.69 20.09
N ILE A 36 12.55 4.74 21.17
CA ILE A 36 11.14 5.08 21.10
C ILE A 36 10.99 6.54 21.51
N GLU A 37 10.32 7.31 20.67
CA GLU A 37 10.03 8.71 20.92
C GLU A 37 8.61 9.00 20.45
N LYS A 38 7.76 9.57 21.31
CA LYS A 38 6.35 9.93 20.99
C LYS A 38 5.54 8.77 20.39
N GLY A 39 5.79 7.53 20.84
CA GLY A 39 5.11 6.34 20.32
C GLY A 39 5.59 5.85 18.95
N LEU A 40 6.70 6.39 18.45
CA LEU A 40 7.34 5.99 17.20
C LEU A 40 8.65 5.25 17.47
N ARG A 41 8.91 4.21 16.70
CA ARG A 41 10.19 3.51 16.64
C ARG A 41 11.09 4.21 15.62
N ARG A 42 12.24 4.67 16.10
CA ARG A 42 13.26 5.35 15.31
C ARG A 42 14.55 4.55 15.28
N VAL A 43 15.37 4.87 14.29
CA VAL A 43 16.70 4.28 14.09
C VAL A 43 17.67 5.44 13.93
N ALA A 44 18.74 5.43 14.74
CA ALA A 44 19.79 6.43 14.61
C ALA A 44 20.40 6.39 13.19
N PRO A 45 20.66 7.55 12.55
CA PRO A 45 21.24 7.60 11.20
C PRO A 45 22.54 6.79 11.06
N TYR A 46 22.78 6.26 9.87
CA TYR A 46 23.91 5.34 9.66
C TYR A 46 24.39 5.23 8.23
N TYR A 47 25.68 4.92 8.05
CA TYR A 47 26.18 4.58 6.72
C TYR A 47 25.73 3.18 6.29
N TYR A 48 25.25 3.08 5.05
CA TYR A 48 24.82 1.82 4.44
C TYR A 48 25.28 1.75 2.98
N THR A 49 25.79 0.59 2.58
CA THR A 49 26.26 0.33 1.22
C THR A 49 25.27 -0.56 0.48
N TYR A 50 24.65 -0.01 -0.57
CA TYR A 50 23.84 -0.77 -1.51
C TYR A 50 24.74 -1.41 -2.55
N ASN A 51 24.53 -2.70 -2.81
CA ASN A 51 25.21 -3.43 -3.87
C ASN A 51 24.16 -3.91 -4.88
N THR A 52 24.33 -3.55 -6.15
CA THR A 52 23.45 -4.01 -7.23
C THR A 52 24.28 -4.44 -8.44
N TYR A 53 23.97 -5.61 -8.98
CA TYR A 53 24.52 -6.03 -10.27
C TYR A 53 23.97 -5.15 -11.40
N CYS A 54 24.76 -5.00 -12.46
CA CYS A 54 24.33 -4.41 -13.73
C CYS A 54 23.07 -5.12 -14.22
N LYS A 55 21.99 -4.35 -14.38
CA LYS A 55 20.75 -4.83 -15.01
C LYS A 55 20.86 -4.68 -16.51
N GLU A 56 20.13 -5.52 -17.25
CA GLU A 56 20.13 -5.52 -18.71
C GLU A 56 19.90 -4.12 -19.32
N ARG A 57 18.91 -3.39 -18.82
CA ARG A 57 18.58 -2.02 -19.26
C ARG A 57 19.62 -0.94 -18.91
N TRP A 58 20.64 -1.27 -18.13
CA TRP A 58 21.73 -0.38 -17.73
C TRP A 58 23.01 -0.61 -18.55
N ARG A 59 23.08 -1.72 -19.30
CA ARG A 59 24.25 -2.07 -20.09
C ARG A 59 24.56 -0.96 -21.10
N GLY A 60 25.81 -0.51 -21.12
CA GLY A 60 26.27 0.54 -22.03
C GLY A 60 25.81 1.96 -21.67
N LYS A 61 25.08 2.14 -20.57
CA LYS A 61 24.72 3.47 -20.05
C LYS A 61 25.76 3.93 -19.04
N ASN A 62 25.95 5.25 -18.96
CA ASN A 62 26.76 5.85 -17.90
C ASN A 62 25.97 5.85 -16.58
N LEU A 63 26.70 6.02 -15.47
CA LEU A 63 26.11 6.06 -14.12
C LEU A 63 25.09 7.19 -13.96
N LEU A 64 25.35 8.37 -14.54
CA LEU A 64 24.46 9.52 -14.42
C LEU A 64 23.05 9.22 -14.96
N ASP A 65 22.96 8.62 -16.14
CA ASP A 65 21.71 8.26 -16.80
C ASP A 65 20.94 7.17 -16.04
N ILE A 66 21.67 6.21 -15.46
CA ILE A 66 21.06 5.18 -14.61
C ILE A 66 20.47 5.83 -13.35
N TYR A 67 21.22 6.73 -12.70
CA TYR A 67 20.75 7.35 -11.47
C TYR A 67 19.59 8.31 -11.66
N SER A 68 19.57 9.06 -12.77
CA SER A 68 18.51 10.01 -13.10
C SER A 68 17.17 9.35 -13.47
N THR A 69 17.21 8.11 -13.96
CA THR A 69 16.01 7.40 -14.44
C THR A 69 15.44 6.40 -13.43
N GLU A 70 16.29 5.78 -12.59
CA GLU A 70 15.88 4.64 -11.76
C GLU A 70 15.52 5.00 -10.31
N PHE A 71 16.13 6.03 -9.71
CA PHE A 71 15.99 6.30 -8.27
C PHE A 71 15.16 7.56 -8.01
N ARG A 72 13.88 7.37 -7.68
CA ARG A 72 12.85 8.43 -7.51
C ARG A 72 12.78 9.05 -6.11
N ASP A 73 13.64 8.66 -5.18
CA ASP A 73 13.52 9.12 -3.79
C ASP A 73 13.83 10.61 -3.60
N ARG A 74 14.35 11.28 -4.64
CA ARG A 74 14.59 12.72 -4.67
C ARG A 74 13.84 13.38 -5.85
N PRO A 75 13.38 14.65 -5.71
CA PRO A 75 12.65 15.35 -6.76
C PRO A 75 13.44 15.45 -8.07
N ASN A 76 12.78 15.55 -9.23
CA ASN A 76 13.49 15.77 -10.50
C ASN A 76 14.36 17.02 -10.48
N GLY A 77 14.02 18.06 -9.71
CA GLY A 77 14.87 19.24 -9.49
C GLY A 77 16.19 18.93 -8.78
N TYR A 78 16.22 17.96 -7.86
CA TYR A 78 17.46 17.43 -7.26
C TYR A 78 18.36 16.77 -8.33
N TYR A 79 17.74 16.20 -9.37
CA TYR A 79 18.37 15.63 -10.55
C TYR A 79 18.30 16.53 -11.80
N PHE A 80 17.99 17.83 -11.69
CA PHE A 80 18.04 18.78 -12.81
C PHE A 80 18.89 19.99 -12.48
N GLU A 81 19.02 20.35 -11.20
CA GLU A 81 20.17 21.11 -10.70
C GLU A 81 21.46 20.27 -10.74
N LEU A 82 21.65 19.41 -11.75
CA LEU A 82 22.81 18.52 -11.91
C LEU A 82 24.05 19.19 -12.51
N LYS A 83 24.10 20.52 -12.51
CA LYS A 83 25.39 21.18 -12.30
C LYS A 83 25.93 20.93 -10.88
N LEU A 84 25.06 20.57 -9.94
CA LEU A 84 25.37 20.16 -8.58
C LEU A 84 25.71 18.66 -8.45
N ILE A 85 25.57 17.80 -9.47
CA ILE A 85 26.17 16.44 -9.43
C ILE A 85 27.68 16.51 -9.52
N LEU A 86 28.24 17.53 -10.16
CA LEU A 86 29.65 17.87 -9.96
C LEU A 86 29.89 18.12 -8.47
N ILE A 87 29.05 18.88 -7.77
CA ILE A 87 29.20 19.09 -6.32
C ILE A 87 28.83 17.86 -5.48
N ILE A 88 27.94 16.95 -5.88
CA ILE A 88 27.61 15.72 -5.13
C ILE A 88 28.69 14.68 -5.35
N LEU A 89 29.27 14.52 -6.54
CA LEU A 89 30.41 13.63 -6.75
C LEU A 89 31.71 14.23 -6.19
N GLN A 90 31.86 15.55 -6.22
CA GLN A 90 33.04 16.28 -5.72
C GLN A 90 32.96 16.55 -4.20
N LYS A 91 31.77 16.68 -3.59
CA LYS A 91 31.56 16.58 -2.14
C LYS A 91 31.49 15.14 -1.66
N ALA A 92 30.96 14.17 -2.40
CA ALA A 92 31.01 12.76 -1.97
C ALA A 92 32.43 12.19 -1.99
N ALA A 93 33.31 12.74 -2.83
CA ALA A 93 34.76 12.54 -2.76
C ALA A 93 35.42 13.18 -1.52
N ILE A 94 34.77 14.15 -0.86
CA ILE A 94 35.29 14.90 0.31
C ILE A 94 34.60 14.47 1.63
N ASP A 95 33.34 14.02 1.59
CA ASP A 95 32.48 13.71 2.75
C ASP A 95 32.08 12.20 2.86
N GLY A 96 32.78 11.31 2.15
CA GLY A 96 32.74 9.86 2.42
C GLY A 96 31.69 9.02 1.67
N GLY A 97 30.99 9.55 0.67
CA GLY A 97 30.05 8.81 -0.19
C GLY A 97 30.75 8.11 -1.37
N ARG A 98 31.28 6.90 -1.17
CA ARG A 98 31.97 6.16 -2.25
C ARG A 98 30.94 5.43 -3.13
N ILE A 99 30.83 5.84 -4.40
CA ILE A 99 30.27 5.00 -5.47
C ILE A 99 31.42 4.25 -6.12
N THR A 100 31.30 2.93 -6.21
CA THR A 100 32.30 2.09 -6.84
C THR A 100 31.68 1.12 -7.83
N ILE A 101 32.44 0.76 -8.86
CA ILE A 101 32.15 -0.34 -9.77
C ILE A 101 33.21 -1.41 -9.51
N ASP A 102 32.80 -2.60 -9.08
CA ASP A 102 33.69 -3.71 -8.71
C ASP A 102 34.80 -3.25 -7.73
N GLY A 103 34.40 -2.50 -6.70
CA GLY A 103 35.30 -1.95 -5.66
C GLY A 103 36.13 -0.72 -6.07
N LYS A 104 36.14 -0.32 -7.34
CA LYS A 104 36.89 0.85 -7.83
C LYS A 104 36.02 2.10 -7.89
N VAL A 105 36.53 3.23 -7.41
CA VAL A 105 35.81 4.52 -7.43
C VAL A 105 35.37 4.85 -8.85
N ALA A 106 34.08 5.15 -9.01
CA ALA A 106 33.47 5.46 -10.30
C ALA A 106 33.20 6.96 -10.44
N THR A 107 33.12 7.41 -11.70
CA THR A 107 32.76 8.79 -12.10
C THR A 107 31.37 8.82 -12.74
N ALA A 108 30.80 10.02 -12.95
CA ALA A 108 29.51 10.18 -13.63
C ALA A 108 29.45 9.47 -14.99
N ASP A 109 30.55 9.56 -15.75
CA ASP A 109 30.67 9.04 -17.11
C ASP A 109 31.05 7.55 -17.16
N SER A 110 31.23 6.90 -16.00
CA SER A 110 31.58 5.49 -15.95
C SER A 110 30.47 4.64 -16.57
N ILE A 111 30.81 3.89 -17.61
CA ILE A 111 29.90 3.00 -18.33
C ILE A 111 29.75 1.68 -17.57
N ILE A 112 28.51 1.26 -17.36
CA ILE A 112 28.21 0.00 -16.68
C ILE A 112 28.08 -1.13 -17.69
N ASN A 113 28.87 -2.19 -17.49
CA ASN A 113 28.88 -3.38 -18.31
C ASN A 113 28.23 -4.58 -17.60
N ASN A 114 27.82 -5.56 -18.39
CA ASN A 114 27.22 -6.79 -17.88
C ASN A 114 28.15 -7.50 -16.87
N GLY A 115 27.58 -7.97 -15.77
CA GLY A 115 28.33 -8.67 -14.71
C GLY A 115 29.00 -7.77 -13.67
N GLN A 116 29.10 -6.46 -13.91
CA GLN A 116 29.68 -5.53 -12.94
C GLN A 116 28.73 -5.24 -11.77
N VAL A 117 29.28 -4.94 -10.60
CA VAL A 117 28.53 -4.54 -9.40
C VAL A 117 28.75 -3.07 -9.13
N ILE A 118 27.64 -2.33 -8.99
CA ILE A 118 27.63 -0.96 -8.49
C ILE A 118 27.44 -1.01 -6.97
N SER A 119 28.41 -0.48 -6.22
CA SER A 119 28.28 -0.24 -4.79
C SER A 119 28.08 1.25 -4.53
N HIS A 120 27.11 1.60 -3.70
CA HIS A 120 26.82 2.99 -3.32
C HIS A 120 26.65 3.10 -1.81
N THR A 121 27.60 3.77 -1.16
CA THR A 121 27.56 4.03 0.29
C THR A 121 26.92 5.39 0.55
N LEU A 122 25.85 5.41 1.36
CA LEU A 122 25.14 6.63 1.73
C LEU A 122 24.83 6.68 3.22
N HIS A 123 24.77 7.90 3.77
CA HIS A 123 24.31 8.15 5.13
C HIS A 123 22.79 8.11 5.16
N ARG A 124 22.25 7.02 5.69
CA ARG A 124 20.85 6.64 5.65
C ARG A 124 20.09 7.21 6.84
N HIS A 125 18.91 7.73 6.52
CA HIS A 125 17.88 8.17 7.45
C HIS A 125 16.63 7.35 7.15
N GLU A 126 16.13 6.60 8.13
CA GLU A 126 14.90 5.84 7.96
C GLU A 126 13.73 6.65 8.50
N PRO A 127 12.59 6.71 7.80
CA PRO A 127 11.38 7.27 8.37
C PRO A 127 10.97 6.49 9.63
N PRO A 128 10.50 7.16 10.69
CA PRO A 128 9.95 6.50 11.86
C PRO A 128 8.76 5.59 11.51
N VAL A 129 8.58 4.51 12.27
CA VAL A 129 7.42 3.61 12.17
C VAL A 129 6.72 3.49 13.52
N THR A 130 5.58 2.81 13.60
CA THR A 130 4.92 2.60 14.89
C THR A 130 5.81 1.84 15.87
N SER A 131 5.74 2.21 17.15
CA SER A 131 6.38 1.47 18.24
C SER A 131 5.52 0.33 18.79
N ARG A 132 4.29 0.15 18.27
CA ARG A 132 3.40 -0.94 18.70
C ARG A 132 4.12 -2.29 18.62
N PRO A 133 3.99 -3.15 19.65
CA PRO A 133 4.68 -4.43 19.68
C PRO A 133 4.18 -5.37 18.56
N ILE A 134 5.08 -6.19 18.03
CA ILE A 134 4.72 -7.26 17.10
C ILE A 134 4.22 -8.43 17.95
N LYS A 135 2.90 -8.61 18.01
CA LYS A 135 2.31 -9.68 18.83
C LYS A 135 2.47 -11.02 18.13
N ILE A 136 2.85 -12.04 18.89
CA ILE A 136 2.89 -13.42 18.42
C ILE A 136 1.52 -14.05 18.72
N ILE A 137 0.84 -14.53 17.69
CA ILE A 137 -0.43 -15.26 17.79
C ILE A 137 -0.13 -16.74 18.05
N HIS A 138 0.85 -17.29 17.35
CA HIS A 138 1.25 -18.68 17.45
C HIS A 138 2.74 -18.84 17.13
N GLU A 139 3.40 -19.77 17.78
CA GLU A 139 4.78 -20.13 17.50
C GLU A 139 5.01 -21.61 17.81
N ASP A 140 5.50 -22.35 16.82
CA ASP A 140 5.90 -23.76 16.95
C ASP A 140 7.36 -23.93 16.48
N GLU A 141 7.79 -25.16 16.20
CA GLU A 141 9.15 -25.47 15.74
C GLU A 141 9.45 -24.89 14.34
N ASP A 142 8.45 -24.81 13.47
CA ASP A 142 8.60 -24.50 12.04
C ASP A 142 8.25 -23.05 11.71
N ILE A 143 7.20 -22.49 12.34
CA ILE A 143 6.59 -21.21 11.96
C ILE A 143 6.29 -20.30 13.17
N ILE A 144 6.13 -19.02 12.87
CA ILE A 144 5.61 -17.98 13.76
C ILE A 144 4.49 -17.26 13.01
N VAL A 145 3.35 -17.14 13.66
CA VAL A 145 2.21 -16.33 13.20
C VAL A 145 2.17 -15.07 14.05
N ILE A 146 2.23 -13.92 13.41
CA ILE A 146 2.23 -12.62 14.07
C ILE A 146 0.97 -11.82 13.71
N ASP A 147 0.55 -10.96 14.62
CA ASP A 147 -0.33 -9.83 14.30
C ASP A 147 0.54 -8.63 13.94
N LYS A 148 0.69 -8.36 12.64
CA LYS A 148 1.52 -7.28 12.13
C LYS A 148 0.86 -5.93 12.46
N PRO A 149 1.51 -5.02 13.20
CA PRO A 149 0.98 -3.67 13.35
C PRO A 149 1.03 -2.92 12.00
N ALA A 150 0.06 -2.04 11.78
CA ALA A 150 0.08 -1.15 10.62
C ALA A 150 1.24 -0.16 10.69
N GLY A 151 1.73 0.29 9.54
CA GLY A 151 2.79 1.30 9.43
C GLY A 151 4.21 0.74 9.30
N ILE A 152 4.41 -0.55 9.59
CA ILE A 152 5.71 -1.23 9.45
C ILE A 152 5.75 -2.06 8.15
N PRO A 153 6.75 -1.87 7.27
CA PRO A 153 6.96 -2.72 6.10
C PRO A 153 7.47 -4.09 6.51
N VAL A 154 7.16 -5.11 5.72
CA VAL A 154 7.54 -6.50 6.02
C VAL A 154 9.05 -6.72 5.94
N HIS A 155 9.67 -6.30 4.85
CA HIS A 155 11.09 -6.51 4.54
C HIS A 155 11.77 -5.15 4.31
N PRO A 156 13.10 -5.09 4.45
CA PRO A 156 13.88 -3.95 3.98
C PRO A 156 13.53 -3.60 2.54
N ALA A 157 12.99 -2.40 2.32
CA ALA A 157 12.54 -1.92 1.03
C ALA A 157 12.48 -0.40 1.00
N GLY A 158 12.97 0.19 -0.10
CA GLY A 158 13.03 1.64 -0.27
C GLY A 158 13.72 2.32 0.91
N ARG A 159 13.02 3.29 1.52
CA ARG A 159 13.51 4.09 2.65
C ARG A 159 13.58 3.34 3.99
N TYR A 160 13.02 2.14 4.09
CA TYR A 160 13.02 1.33 5.31
C TYR A 160 13.98 0.15 5.21
N ASN A 161 14.76 -0.09 6.26
CA ASN A 161 15.65 -1.23 6.42
C ASN A 161 15.49 -1.81 7.83
N TYR A 162 16.08 -1.19 8.85
CA TYR A 162 15.89 -1.61 10.24
C TYR A 162 14.45 -1.42 10.72
N ASN A 163 13.75 -0.40 10.22
CA ASN A 163 12.32 -0.22 10.44
C ASN A 163 11.49 -1.15 9.54
N SER A 164 11.72 -2.46 9.63
CA SER A 164 10.95 -3.51 8.98
C SER A 164 10.67 -4.66 9.95
N ILE A 165 9.60 -5.44 9.72
CA ILE A 165 9.24 -6.56 10.60
C ILE A 165 10.40 -7.55 10.76
N ILE A 166 11.09 -7.88 9.65
CA ILE A 166 12.24 -8.78 9.65
C ILE A 166 13.34 -8.27 10.58
N GLU A 167 13.79 -7.03 10.41
CA GLU A 167 14.92 -6.50 11.18
C GLU A 167 14.54 -6.20 12.64
N ILE A 168 13.30 -5.76 12.90
CA ILE A 168 12.80 -5.57 14.26
C ILE A 168 12.80 -6.90 15.01
N MET A 169 12.17 -7.95 14.45
CA MET A 169 12.14 -9.24 15.13
C MET A 169 13.53 -9.88 15.22
N ARG A 170 14.38 -9.67 14.22
CA ARG A 170 15.79 -10.10 14.25
C ARG A 170 16.56 -9.41 15.39
N SER A 171 16.29 -8.14 15.65
CA SER A 171 16.89 -7.42 16.77
C SER A 171 16.44 -7.94 18.12
N GLU A 172 15.16 -8.30 18.23
CA GLU A 172 14.53 -8.76 19.46
C GLU A 172 14.94 -10.21 19.80
N ARG A 173 15.28 -11.02 18.78
CA ARG A 173 15.65 -12.45 18.95
C ARG A 173 17.14 -12.76 18.78
N GLY A 174 17.94 -11.80 18.32
CA GLY A 174 19.39 -11.92 18.20
C GLY A 174 19.90 -12.20 16.78
N LEU A 175 21.17 -11.85 16.53
CA LEU A 175 21.81 -11.82 15.20
C LEU A 175 21.71 -13.13 14.39
N GLY A 176 21.82 -14.27 15.09
CA GLY A 176 21.81 -15.60 14.48
C GLY A 176 20.41 -16.09 14.06
N TRP A 177 19.36 -15.40 14.49
CA TRP A 177 17.99 -15.73 14.10
C TRP A 177 17.59 -14.93 12.85
N ILE A 178 17.11 -15.63 11.82
CA ILE A 178 16.70 -15.01 10.56
C ILE A 178 15.23 -15.37 10.32
N PRO A 179 14.30 -14.41 10.37
CA PRO A 179 12.91 -14.66 10.01
C PRO A 179 12.76 -14.78 8.50
N TYR A 180 11.97 -15.76 8.05
CA TYR A 180 11.68 -15.97 6.63
C TYR A 180 10.20 -15.70 6.32
N PRO A 181 9.82 -14.54 5.75
CA PRO A 181 8.42 -14.24 5.43
C PRO A 181 7.76 -15.25 4.49
N CYS A 182 6.60 -15.79 4.88
CA CYS A 182 5.81 -16.70 4.03
C CYS A 182 4.77 -15.94 3.18
N ASN A 183 4.28 -14.81 3.67
CA ASN A 183 3.43 -13.86 2.95
C ASN A 183 3.89 -12.41 3.21
N ARG A 184 3.24 -11.47 2.51
CA ARG A 184 3.46 -10.04 2.73
C ARG A 184 2.10 -9.34 2.84
N LEU A 185 1.98 -8.47 3.83
CA LEU A 185 0.95 -7.44 3.90
C LEU A 185 1.57 -6.11 3.49
N ASP A 186 0.76 -5.20 2.94
CA ASP A 186 1.22 -3.85 2.64
C ASP A 186 1.65 -3.14 3.93
N ARG A 187 2.53 -2.13 3.82
CA ARG A 187 3.02 -1.36 4.98
C ARG A 187 1.88 -0.87 5.87
N LEU A 188 0.83 -0.31 5.25
CA LEU A 188 -0.32 0.29 5.93
C LEU A 188 -1.35 -0.74 6.43
N THR A 189 -1.30 -1.98 5.96
CA THR A 189 -2.23 -3.03 6.38
C THR A 189 -1.73 -3.70 7.65
N SER A 190 -2.66 -4.00 8.57
CA SER A 190 -2.38 -4.75 9.79
C SER A 190 -2.92 -6.18 9.71
N GLY A 191 -2.56 -7.03 10.67
CA GLY A 191 -3.14 -8.36 10.84
C GLY A 191 -2.16 -9.51 10.57
N ILE A 192 -2.75 -10.68 10.38
CA ILE A 192 -2.05 -11.96 10.37
C ILE A 192 -0.98 -12.04 9.27
N MET A 193 0.24 -12.37 9.69
CA MET A 193 1.36 -12.66 8.82
C MET A 193 2.14 -13.87 9.34
N PHE A 194 2.69 -14.66 8.42
CA PHE A 194 3.44 -15.88 8.70
C PHE A 194 4.94 -15.67 8.43
N LEU A 195 5.76 -16.17 9.34
CA LEU A 195 7.21 -16.23 9.25
C LEU A 195 7.65 -17.68 9.47
N GLY A 196 8.44 -18.25 8.58
CA GLY A 196 9.14 -19.50 8.83
C GLY A 196 10.38 -19.25 9.68
N LYS A 197 10.69 -20.21 10.57
CA LYS A 197 11.93 -20.23 11.35
C LYS A 197 13.13 -20.75 10.53
N HIS A 198 12.86 -21.43 9.42
CA HIS A 198 13.87 -21.90 8.46
C HIS A 198 13.35 -21.79 7.03
N PRO A 199 14.25 -21.79 6.01
CA PRO A 199 13.86 -21.63 4.61
C PRO A 199 12.82 -22.65 4.15
N LYS A 200 12.96 -23.91 4.57
CA LYS A 200 12.07 -25.01 4.16
C LYS A 200 10.63 -24.82 4.65
N SER A 201 10.42 -24.44 5.91
CA SER A 201 9.07 -24.21 6.44
C SER A 201 8.45 -22.96 5.81
N ALA A 202 9.26 -21.92 5.59
CA ALA A 202 8.81 -20.71 4.91
C ALA A 202 8.32 -21.01 3.49
N GLU A 203 9.03 -21.83 2.73
CA GLU A 203 8.65 -22.24 1.39
C GLU A 203 7.34 -23.06 1.39
N GLN A 204 7.23 -24.06 2.26
CA GLN A 204 6.03 -24.89 2.41
C GLN A 204 4.80 -24.05 2.77
N MET A 205 4.92 -23.17 3.76
CA MET A 205 3.84 -22.27 4.17
C MET A 205 3.51 -21.27 3.05
N ALA A 206 4.51 -20.69 2.39
CA ALA A 206 4.28 -19.79 1.26
C ALA A 206 3.58 -20.48 0.08
N GLN A 207 3.88 -21.76 -0.18
CA GLN A 207 3.19 -22.57 -1.18
C GLN A 207 1.73 -22.80 -0.78
N SER A 208 1.46 -23.16 0.48
CA SER A 208 0.10 -23.29 1.01
C SER A 208 -0.68 -21.99 0.89
N LEU A 209 -0.08 -20.84 1.25
CA LEU A 209 -0.71 -19.52 1.15
C LEU A 209 -0.97 -19.03 -0.29
N ARG A 210 -0.23 -19.57 -1.27
CA ARG A 210 -0.45 -19.33 -2.71
C ARG A 210 -1.48 -20.28 -3.31
N SER A 211 -1.62 -21.47 -2.75
CA SER A 211 -2.63 -22.42 -3.17
C SER A 211 -4.04 -21.89 -2.84
N ARG A 212 -5.05 -22.32 -3.61
CA ARG A 212 -6.46 -21.96 -3.35
C ARG A 212 -7.10 -22.80 -2.23
N THR A 213 -6.30 -23.48 -1.40
CA THR A 213 -6.79 -24.34 -0.32
C THR A 213 -6.94 -23.60 1.01
N LEU A 214 -6.79 -22.26 1.00
CA LEU A 214 -6.78 -21.45 2.20
C LEU A 214 -7.78 -20.31 2.12
N ARG A 215 -8.50 -20.10 3.22
CA ARG A 215 -9.42 -19.00 3.43
C ARG A 215 -8.70 -17.86 4.11
N LYS A 216 -8.79 -16.66 3.54
CA LYS A 216 -8.21 -15.43 4.07
C LYS A 216 -9.35 -14.47 4.36
N GLU A 217 -9.43 -13.98 5.58
CA GLU A 217 -10.51 -13.14 6.07
C GLU A 217 -9.92 -11.79 6.49
N TYR A 218 -10.60 -10.70 6.13
CA TYR A 218 -10.18 -9.34 6.42
C TYR A 218 -11.35 -8.53 6.98
N ILE A 219 -11.07 -7.57 7.83
CA ILE A 219 -12.01 -6.52 8.23
C ILE A 219 -11.59 -5.22 7.57
N ALA A 220 -12.56 -4.48 7.03
CA ALA A 220 -12.37 -3.15 6.46
C ALA A 220 -13.39 -2.16 7.01
N ARG A 221 -12.98 -0.91 7.21
CA ARG A 221 -13.91 0.21 7.42
C ARG A 221 -14.04 1.00 6.13
N VAL A 222 -15.25 1.08 5.62
CA VAL A 222 -15.55 1.64 4.30
C VAL A 222 -16.49 2.83 4.42
N LYS A 223 -16.40 3.73 3.43
CA LYS A 223 -17.26 4.90 3.37
C LYS A 223 -18.73 4.53 3.07
N GLY A 224 -19.65 5.20 3.76
CA GLY A 224 -21.08 5.13 3.52
C GLY A 224 -21.72 3.84 4.02
N TYR A 225 -22.97 3.63 3.62
CA TYR A 225 -23.78 2.47 3.94
C TYR A 225 -23.52 1.33 2.94
N PHE A 226 -22.73 0.32 3.34
CA PHE A 226 -22.46 -0.85 2.49
C PHE A 226 -23.73 -1.72 2.38
N PRO A 227 -24.01 -2.33 1.22
CA PRO A 227 -25.18 -3.19 1.05
C PRO A 227 -25.24 -4.34 2.07
N ASP A 228 -26.45 -4.76 2.39
CA ASP A 228 -26.66 -5.93 3.26
C ASP A 228 -26.49 -7.25 2.49
N GLY A 229 -26.27 -8.34 3.24
CA GLY A 229 -26.00 -9.66 2.66
C GLY A 229 -24.59 -9.82 2.10
N VAL A 230 -24.38 -10.90 1.35
CA VAL A 230 -23.10 -11.18 0.69
C VAL A 230 -23.05 -10.51 -0.68
N VAL A 231 -22.06 -9.63 -0.88
CA VAL A 231 -21.76 -8.99 -2.16
C VAL A 231 -20.53 -9.65 -2.78
N LEU A 232 -20.67 -10.27 -3.95
CA LEU A 232 -19.54 -10.79 -4.72
C LEU A 232 -19.09 -9.76 -5.75
N CYS A 233 -17.86 -9.26 -5.64
CA CYS A 233 -17.21 -8.45 -6.68
C CYS A 233 -16.31 -9.36 -7.52
N ASP A 234 -16.73 -9.60 -8.76
CA ASP A 234 -15.99 -10.37 -9.75
C ASP A 234 -15.53 -9.44 -10.88
N GLN A 235 -14.37 -8.82 -10.67
CA GLN A 235 -13.85 -7.77 -11.53
C GLN A 235 -12.33 -7.92 -11.71
N PRO A 236 -11.84 -8.13 -12.95
CA PRO A 236 -10.42 -8.30 -13.24
C PRO A 236 -9.64 -7.01 -12.96
N MET A 237 -8.38 -7.15 -12.57
CA MET A 237 -7.52 -6.05 -12.14
C MET A 237 -6.23 -5.96 -12.93
N LEU A 238 -5.91 -4.75 -13.37
CA LEU A 238 -4.65 -4.43 -14.04
C LEU A 238 -3.81 -3.48 -13.19
N LYS A 239 -2.49 -3.69 -13.21
CA LYS A 239 -1.52 -2.77 -12.65
C LYS A 239 -1.25 -1.66 -13.65
N VAL A 240 -1.95 -0.55 -13.49
CA VAL A 240 -1.92 0.61 -14.40
C VAL A 240 -0.62 1.39 -14.26
N SER A 241 -0.11 1.57 -13.03
CA SER A 241 1.20 2.20 -12.82
C SER A 241 2.01 1.37 -11.82
N PRO A 242 2.99 0.58 -12.30
CA PRO A 242 3.87 -0.17 -11.42
C PRO A 242 4.62 0.70 -10.42
N ILE A 243 4.91 1.94 -10.80
CA ILE A 243 5.77 2.82 -10.03
C ILE A 243 4.99 3.57 -8.94
N LEU A 244 3.71 3.88 -9.18
CA LEU A 244 2.83 4.42 -8.16
C LEU A 244 2.11 3.33 -7.34
N GLY A 245 2.30 2.06 -7.69
CA GLY A 245 1.56 0.95 -7.09
C GLY A 245 0.05 1.01 -7.37
N LEU A 246 -0.36 1.69 -8.44
CA LEU A 246 -1.76 1.88 -8.80
C LEU A 246 -2.27 0.66 -9.56
N ASN A 247 -3.29 0.02 -8.99
CA ASN A 247 -4.09 -1.04 -9.64
C ASN A 247 -5.52 -0.55 -9.83
N ARG A 248 -6.16 -0.91 -10.93
CA ARG A 248 -7.55 -0.55 -11.27
C ARG A 248 -8.30 -1.72 -11.87
N VAL A 249 -9.63 -1.70 -11.82
CA VAL A 249 -10.48 -2.67 -12.52
C VAL A 249 -10.35 -2.46 -14.02
N ARG A 250 -9.97 -3.50 -14.76
CA ARG A 250 -9.78 -3.47 -16.21
C ARG A 250 -10.14 -4.82 -16.78
N ALA A 251 -10.92 -4.82 -17.86
CA ALA A 251 -11.28 -6.04 -18.58
C ALA A 251 -10.06 -6.83 -19.07
N THR A 252 -8.96 -6.14 -19.43
CA THR A 252 -7.67 -6.73 -19.82
C THR A 252 -6.79 -7.17 -18.63
N GLY A 253 -7.28 -7.00 -17.41
CA GLY A 253 -6.59 -7.33 -16.17
C GLY A 253 -6.56 -8.82 -15.87
N LYS A 254 -5.94 -9.16 -14.75
CA LYS A 254 -5.95 -10.52 -14.21
C LYS A 254 -7.21 -10.74 -13.40
N ASP A 255 -7.80 -11.93 -13.55
CA ASP A 255 -8.96 -12.37 -12.77
C ASP A 255 -8.77 -12.12 -11.25
N ALA A 256 -9.82 -11.58 -10.64
CA ALA A 256 -9.88 -11.22 -9.24
C ALA A 256 -11.32 -11.25 -8.70
N GLN A 257 -11.52 -12.01 -7.62
CA GLN A 257 -12.83 -12.20 -6.97
C GLN A 257 -12.74 -11.97 -5.46
N THR A 258 -13.68 -11.20 -4.92
CA THR A 258 -13.78 -10.92 -3.47
C THR A 258 -15.24 -10.94 -3.03
N LYS A 259 -15.57 -11.72 -1.99
CA LYS A 259 -16.86 -11.62 -1.30
C LYS A 259 -16.76 -10.59 -0.18
N PHE A 260 -17.82 -9.83 0.03
CA PHE A 260 -17.96 -8.83 1.08
C PHE A 260 -19.26 -9.06 1.84
N ARG A 261 -19.26 -8.79 3.13
CA ARG A 261 -20.46 -8.79 3.96
C ARG A 261 -20.36 -7.66 4.96
N ARG A 262 -21.35 -6.77 4.99
CA ARG A 262 -21.43 -5.76 6.05
C ARG A 262 -21.71 -6.45 7.38
N ILE A 263 -20.99 -6.04 8.42
CA ILE A 263 -21.20 -6.53 9.79
C ILE A 263 -21.70 -5.43 10.75
N ALA A 264 -21.47 -4.16 10.41
CA ALA A 264 -22.03 -3.02 11.14
C ALA A 264 -22.11 -1.79 10.22
N TYR A 265 -23.02 -0.88 10.55
CA TYR A 265 -23.07 0.47 10.00
C TYR A 265 -23.22 1.47 11.14
N TYR A 266 -22.46 2.56 11.06
CA TYR A 266 -22.56 3.67 12.01
C TYR A 266 -22.86 4.95 11.23
N PRO A 267 -24.00 5.61 11.52
CA PRO A 267 -24.37 6.87 10.89
C PRO A 267 -23.38 7.99 11.27
N PRO A 268 -23.38 9.12 10.53
CA PRO A 268 -22.64 10.30 10.94
C PRO A 268 -23.12 10.77 12.33
N VAL A 269 -22.19 11.22 13.17
CA VAL A 269 -22.53 11.71 14.52
C VAL A 269 -23.33 13.01 14.39
N GLU A 270 -24.56 13.02 14.88
CA GLU A 270 -25.35 14.25 15.00
C GLU A 270 -24.64 15.23 15.94
N LYS A 271 -24.38 16.46 15.47
CA LYS A 271 -23.84 17.50 16.34
C LYS A 271 -24.96 17.93 17.27
N GLU A 272 -24.73 17.86 18.57
CA GLU A 272 -25.58 18.58 19.52
C GLU A 272 -25.62 20.06 19.13
N ASN A 273 -26.78 20.51 18.64
CA ASN A 273 -27.05 21.93 18.48
C ASN A 273 -26.97 22.56 19.88
N LYS A 274 -25.92 23.34 20.14
CA LYS A 274 -25.79 24.20 21.32
C LYS A 274 -26.76 25.39 21.32
N ASN A 275 -28.00 25.19 20.88
CA ASN A 275 -29.07 26.16 21.05
C ASN A 275 -30.19 25.45 21.80
N GLY A 276 -30.15 25.56 23.13
CA GLY A 276 -31.25 25.13 23.96
C GLY A 276 -32.47 25.98 23.68
N GLU A 277 -33.57 25.35 23.30
CA GLU A 277 -34.92 25.87 23.55
C GLU A 277 -35.90 24.69 23.64
N THR A 278 -36.20 24.33 24.88
CA THR A 278 -37.34 23.50 25.28
C THR A 278 -38.65 24.12 24.80
N THR A 279 -39.47 23.37 24.07
CA THR A 279 -40.93 23.33 24.25
C THR A 279 -41.43 21.95 23.82
N GLY A 280 -42.21 21.30 24.68
CA GLY A 280 -42.72 19.94 24.46
C GLY A 280 -44.22 19.87 24.29
N SER A 281 -44.72 18.66 23.96
CA SER A 281 -45.97 18.09 24.50
C SER A 281 -46.30 16.72 23.84
N GLN A 282 -46.53 15.70 24.70
CA GLN A 282 -47.55 14.61 24.67
C GLN A 282 -47.78 13.80 23.37
N GLY A 283 -48.00 12.48 23.30
CA GLY A 283 -48.36 11.39 24.23
C GLY A 283 -48.55 10.10 23.37
N PRO A 284 -49.00 8.95 23.93
CA PRO A 284 -48.57 7.61 23.50
C PRO A 284 -49.51 6.93 22.49
N ASP A 285 -48.96 6.13 21.55
CA ASP A 285 -49.65 4.94 21.04
C ASP A 285 -48.72 3.94 20.34
N SER A 286 -48.97 2.67 20.61
CA SER A 286 -48.22 1.49 20.16
C SER A 286 -48.57 1.05 18.73
N ARG A 287 -47.56 0.71 17.89
CA ARG A 287 -47.60 -0.37 16.88
C ARG A 287 -46.22 -0.64 16.24
N ALA A 288 -46.09 -1.86 15.75
CA ALA A 288 -44.87 -2.62 15.47
C ALA A 288 -44.03 -2.20 14.24
N SER A 289 -42.75 -2.61 14.29
CA SER A 289 -41.81 -2.90 13.20
C SER A 289 -41.95 -2.09 11.91
N THR A 290 -41.41 -0.88 11.93
CA THR A 290 -40.83 -0.25 10.74
C THR A 290 -39.39 0.12 11.11
N PRO A 291 -38.36 -0.23 10.34
CA PRO A 291 -37.02 0.30 10.59
C PRO A 291 -37.10 1.83 10.62
N PRO A 292 -36.34 2.52 11.51
CA PRO A 292 -36.38 3.97 11.59
C PRO A 292 -36.16 4.58 10.21
N PRO A 293 -36.88 5.66 9.84
CA PRO A 293 -36.58 6.37 8.60
C PRO A 293 -35.14 6.87 8.72
N LEU A 294 -34.32 6.68 7.68
CA LEU A 294 -32.94 7.18 7.62
C LEU A 294 -32.96 8.66 7.23
N PRO A 295 -32.46 9.62 8.05
CA PRO A 295 -32.26 10.99 7.58
C PRO A 295 -30.85 11.53 7.92
N ALA A 296 -30.41 12.50 7.10
CA ALA A 296 -29.07 13.09 6.97
C ALA A 296 -28.02 12.17 6.27
N ASP A 297 -27.36 12.72 5.24
CA ASP A 297 -26.62 12.02 4.17
C ASP A 297 -26.01 10.65 4.54
N VAL A 298 -26.63 9.57 4.07
CA VAL A 298 -26.15 8.17 4.23
C VAL A 298 -24.70 7.96 3.73
N ASP A 299 -24.22 8.85 2.86
CA ASP A 299 -22.84 8.89 2.34
C ASP A 299 -21.80 9.43 3.34
N GLU A 300 -22.21 10.00 4.46
CA GLU A 300 -21.34 10.54 5.51
C GLU A 300 -21.05 9.54 6.65
N GLY A 301 -21.84 8.47 6.75
CA GLY A 301 -21.59 7.36 7.69
C GLY A 301 -20.45 6.43 7.26
N TYR A 302 -20.23 5.36 8.01
CA TYR A 302 -19.30 4.30 7.62
C TYR A 302 -19.81 2.91 7.96
N SER A 303 -19.33 1.93 7.22
CA SER A 303 -19.64 0.51 7.46
C SER A 303 -18.38 -0.25 7.84
N ILE A 304 -18.55 -1.27 8.68
CA ILE A 304 -17.55 -2.31 8.90
C ILE A 304 -17.92 -3.50 8.01
N VAL A 305 -16.98 -3.96 7.21
CA VAL A 305 -17.17 -4.99 6.19
C VAL A 305 -16.19 -6.13 6.45
N HIS A 306 -16.71 -7.35 6.49
CA HIS A 306 -15.96 -8.58 6.43
C HIS A 306 -15.67 -8.89 4.95
N CYS A 307 -14.41 -9.04 4.59
CA CYS A 307 -13.95 -9.30 3.23
C CYS A 307 -13.30 -10.68 3.14
N LEU A 308 -13.66 -11.43 2.09
CA LEU A 308 -13.13 -12.75 1.78
C LEU A 308 -12.61 -12.75 0.33
N PRO A 309 -11.32 -12.41 0.11
CA PRO A 309 -10.69 -12.54 -1.21
C PRO A 309 -10.52 -14.01 -1.60
N LEU A 310 -11.07 -14.39 -2.76
CA LEU A 310 -10.95 -15.74 -3.33
C LEU A 310 -9.69 -15.87 -4.21
N THR A 311 -9.12 -14.74 -4.59
CA THR A 311 -7.86 -14.61 -5.35
C THR A 311 -6.84 -13.78 -4.57
N GLY A 312 -5.57 -13.77 -5.02
CA GLY A 312 -4.49 -13.03 -4.37
C GLY A 312 -3.83 -11.99 -5.25
N ARG A 313 -4.48 -10.85 -5.51
CA ARG A 313 -3.90 -9.70 -6.24
C ARG A 313 -3.47 -8.56 -5.31
N THR A 314 -2.48 -7.78 -5.73
CA THR A 314 -2.04 -6.58 -4.99
C THR A 314 -3.19 -5.56 -4.92
N HIS A 315 -3.43 -5.01 -3.73
CA HIS A 315 -4.52 -4.06 -3.45
C HIS A 315 -5.93 -4.56 -3.79
N GLN A 316 -6.15 -5.87 -3.94
CA GLN A 316 -7.42 -6.42 -4.43
C GLN A 316 -8.65 -5.89 -3.69
N ILE A 317 -8.66 -6.05 -2.36
CA ILE A 317 -9.77 -5.60 -1.51
C ILE A 317 -9.99 -4.09 -1.66
N ARG A 318 -8.92 -3.29 -1.69
CA ARG A 318 -8.96 -1.82 -1.76
C ARG A 318 -9.60 -1.35 -3.08
N VAL A 319 -9.20 -1.96 -4.20
CA VAL A 319 -9.71 -1.64 -5.53
C VAL A 319 -11.15 -2.10 -5.72
N HIS A 320 -11.48 -3.32 -5.28
CA HIS A 320 -12.85 -3.82 -5.37
C HIS A 320 -13.82 -2.98 -4.54
N LEU A 321 -13.45 -2.62 -3.32
CA LEU A 321 -14.25 -1.73 -2.46
C LEU A 321 -14.42 -0.33 -3.10
N GLN A 322 -13.37 0.24 -3.69
CA GLN A 322 -13.46 1.49 -4.44
C GLN A 322 -14.42 1.36 -5.64
N PHE A 323 -14.26 0.30 -6.44
CA PHE A 323 -15.09 0.05 -7.62
C PHE A 323 -16.59 -0.08 -7.26
N LEU A 324 -16.89 -0.71 -6.12
CA LEU A 324 -18.25 -0.78 -5.57
C LEU A 324 -18.78 0.57 -5.07
N GLY A 325 -17.94 1.59 -4.97
CA GLY A 325 -18.29 2.93 -4.46
C GLY A 325 -18.12 3.09 -2.95
N HIS A 326 -17.51 2.11 -2.28
CA HIS A 326 -17.29 2.08 -0.85
C HIS A 326 -15.79 1.94 -0.53
N PRO A 327 -14.93 2.89 -0.94
CA PRO A 327 -13.51 2.80 -0.65
C PRO A 327 -13.25 2.76 0.86
N ILE A 328 -12.11 2.18 1.23
CA ILE A 328 -11.64 2.20 2.63
C ILE A 328 -11.44 3.65 3.06
N THR A 329 -12.06 4.05 4.16
CA THR A 329 -12.30 5.47 4.48
C THR A 329 -11.03 6.32 4.52
N ASN A 330 -9.92 5.77 5.02
CA ASN A 330 -8.64 6.45 5.15
C ASN A 330 -7.58 5.98 4.14
N ASP A 331 -8.01 5.41 3.00
CA ASP A 331 -7.08 4.94 1.97
C ASP A 331 -6.44 6.11 1.19
N PRO A 332 -5.12 6.30 1.26
CA PRO A 332 -4.45 7.45 0.65
C PRO A 332 -4.45 7.43 -0.89
N ILE A 333 -4.64 6.26 -1.49
CA ILE A 333 -4.71 6.10 -2.94
C ILE A 333 -6.18 6.13 -3.35
N TYR A 334 -6.96 5.16 -2.88
CA TYR A 334 -8.27 4.85 -3.46
C TYR A 334 -9.44 5.64 -2.87
N SER A 335 -9.23 6.35 -1.76
CA SER A 335 -10.22 7.25 -1.15
C SER A 335 -9.83 8.72 -1.31
N ASN A 336 -9.24 9.07 -2.46
CA ASN A 336 -8.74 10.41 -2.74
C ASN A 336 -9.57 11.10 -3.83
N ARG A 337 -10.44 12.05 -3.44
CA ARG A 337 -11.34 12.75 -4.37
C ARG A 337 -10.59 13.67 -5.33
N ARG A 338 -9.42 14.19 -4.95
CA ARG A 338 -8.59 15.01 -5.86
C ARG A 338 -8.06 14.19 -7.04
N VAL A 339 -7.82 12.90 -6.81
CA VAL A 339 -7.34 11.99 -7.84
C VAL A 339 -8.52 11.45 -8.66
N PHE A 340 -9.55 10.92 -7.99
CA PHE A 340 -10.63 10.16 -8.62
C PHE A 340 -11.97 10.91 -8.78
N GLY A 341 -12.02 12.20 -8.42
CA GLY A 341 -13.25 13.00 -8.44
C GLY A 341 -14.25 12.63 -7.34
N THR A 342 -15.45 13.20 -7.43
CA THR A 342 -16.55 13.01 -6.46
C THR A 342 -17.04 11.57 -6.37
N ASN A 343 -17.06 10.86 -7.51
CA ASN A 343 -17.47 9.46 -7.62
C ASN A 343 -16.40 8.46 -7.12
N LEU A 344 -15.20 8.92 -6.76
CA LEU A 344 -14.13 8.09 -6.20
C LEU A 344 -13.82 6.80 -7.00
N GLY A 345 -14.00 6.83 -8.33
CA GLY A 345 -13.73 5.68 -9.19
C GLY A 345 -14.79 4.56 -9.13
N LYS A 346 -15.98 4.82 -8.56
CA LYS A 346 -17.11 3.89 -8.58
C LYS A 346 -17.45 3.46 -10.01
N SER A 347 -17.55 2.15 -10.22
CA SER A 347 -17.85 1.50 -11.51
C SER A 347 -16.90 1.86 -12.67
N GLU A 348 -15.74 2.46 -12.37
CA GLU A 348 -14.83 2.94 -13.40
C GLU A 348 -13.92 1.82 -13.91
N SER A 349 -14.19 1.33 -15.12
CA SER A 349 -13.49 0.20 -15.74
C SER A 349 -12.72 0.58 -17.02
N THR A 350 -12.88 1.81 -17.51
CA THR A 350 -12.23 2.32 -18.74
C THR A 350 -10.86 2.95 -18.46
N GLY A 351 -9.99 2.90 -19.47
CA GLY A 351 -8.62 3.43 -19.40
C GLY A 351 -8.46 4.92 -19.68
N GLU A 352 -9.53 5.61 -20.07
CA GLU A 352 -9.49 6.99 -20.60
C GLU A 352 -8.83 7.99 -19.63
N ASN A 353 -9.12 7.84 -18.33
CA ASN A 353 -8.60 8.74 -17.30
C ASN A 353 -7.26 8.29 -16.70
N ASP A 354 -6.64 7.20 -17.20
CA ASP A 354 -5.43 6.63 -16.55
C ASP A 354 -4.26 7.60 -16.52
N ALA A 355 -3.96 8.27 -17.64
CA ALA A 355 -2.85 9.21 -17.70
C ALA A 355 -3.02 10.37 -16.72
N GLU A 356 -4.25 10.91 -16.62
CA GLU A 356 -4.57 12.00 -15.71
C GLU A 356 -4.52 11.55 -14.24
N ILE A 357 -5.08 10.38 -13.92
CA ILE A 357 -5.02 9.82 -12.56
C ILE A 357 -3.58 9.55 -12.15
N ILE A 358 -2.75 9.01 -13.04
CA ILE A 358 -1.32 8.80 -12.80
C ILE A 358 -0.64 10.14 -12.53
N ASP A 359 -0.89 11.16 -13.35
CA ASP A 359 -0.31 12.49 -13.16
C ASP A 359 -0.69 13.10 -11.81
N ARG A 360 -2.01 13.17 -11.52
CA ARG A 360 -2.54 13.67 -10.24
C ARG A 360 -1.95 12.90 -9.05
N LEU A 361 -1.95 11.57 -9.09
CA LEU A 361 -1.38 10.74 -8.04
C LEU A 361 0.14 10.91 -7.90
N SER A 362 0.84 11.21 -9.00
CA SER A 362 2.29 11.48 -8.95
C SER A 362 2.63 12.83 -8.31
N ARG A 363 1.69 13.79 -8.35
CA ARG A 363 1.74 15.08 -7.64
C ARG A 363 1.34 14.92 -6.17
N MET A 364 0.43 13.99 -5.86
CA MET A 364 0.06 13.65 -4.49
C MET A 364 1.28 13.19 -3.69
N GLY A 365 1.51 13.80 -2.53
CA GLY A 365 2.65 13.52 -1.65
C GLY A 365 3.96 14.21 -2.04
N LYS A 366 4.04 14.84 -3.23
CA LYS A 366 5.19 15.67 -3.64
C LYS A 366 4.88 17.15 -3.56
N THR A 367 3.87 17.59 -4.31
CA THR A 367 3.46 19.00 -4.43
C THR A 367 2.05 19.23 -3.90
N GLU A 368 1.22 18.19 -3.83
CA GLU A 368 -0.20 18.27 -3.45
C GLU A 368 -0.57 17.19 -2.42
N PRO A 369 -1.62 17.39 -1.60
CA PRO A 369 -1.99 16.43 -0.55
C PRO A 369 -3.03 15.38 -0.94
N ALA A 370 -2.89 14.20 -0.32
CA ALA A 370 -3.86 13.11 -0.48
C ALA A 370 -5.10 13.32 0.41
N ASP A 371 -6.28 13.30 -0.19
CA ASP A 371 -7.56 13.75 0.40
C ASP A 371 -8.28 12.74 1.32
N SER A 372 -7.64 11.64 1.70
CA SER A 372 -8.22 10.57 2.53
C SER A 372 -8.59 10.96 3.99
N LEU A 373 -8.61 12.26 4.30
CA LEU A 373 -8.74 12.85 5.63
C LEU A 373 -10.17 13.23 6.06
N CYS A 374 -11.20 12.99 5.25
CA CYS A 374 -12.56 13.35 5.65
C CYS A 374 -13.22 12.25 6.51
N TYR A 375 -12.93 12.24 7.80
CA TYR A 375 -13.92 11.70 8.75
C TYR A 375 -14.17 12.59 9.97
N GLN A 376 -13.23 13.47 10.35
CA GLN A 376 -13.46 14.42 11.44
C GLN A 376 -13.86 15.83 10.96
N THR A 377 -13.75 16.15 9.67
CA THR A 377 -13.80 17.54 9.21
C THR A 377 -15.17 18.05 8.78
N PHE A 378 -16.17 17.18 8.62
CA PHE A 378 -17.56 17.63 8.43
C PHE A 378 -18.24 18.01 9.75
N GLN A 379 -17.47 18.13 10.85
CA GLN A 379 -18.01 18.50 12.15
C GLN A 379 -18.28 19.99 12.38
N THR A 380 -18.04 20.88 11.42
CA THR A 380 -18.51 22.29 11.50
C THR A 380 -19.57 22.55 10.42
N PRO A 381 -20.82 22.91 10.78
CA PRO A 381 -21.74 23.44 9.77
C PRO A 381 -21.14 24.72 9.19
N PRO A 382 -21.35 25.02 7.91
CA PRO A 382 -20.97 26.32 7.36
C PRO A 382 -21.61 27.44 8.21
N PRO A 383 -20.93 28.59 8.42
CA PRO A 383 -21.51 29.72 9.13
C PRO A 383 -22.86 30.09 8.50
N GLU A 384 -23.89 30.37 9.32
CA GLU A 384 -25.27 30.73 8.86
C GLU A 384 -25.31 31.82 7.77
N ARG A 385 -24.26 32.67 7.71
CA ARG A 385 -24.11 33.71 6.69
C ARG A 385 -23.88 33.17 5.26
N VAL A 386 -23.53 31.89 5.11
CA VAL A 386 -23.23 31.21 3.83
C VAL A 386 -24.43 30.40 3.32
N THR A 387 -25.35 29.99 4.19
CA THR A 387 -26.49 29.11 3.86
C THR A 387 -27.78 29.86 3.52
N LEU A 388 -27.86 31.17 3.76
CA LEU A 388 -29.00 32.01 3.38
C LEU A 388 -28.88 32.44 1.91
N GLY A 389 -29.44 31.63 1.00
CA GLY A 389 -29.66 32.00 -0.40
C GLY A 389 -28.46 31.86 -1.35
N GLY A 390 -27.38 31.17 -0.94
CA GLY A 390 -26.22 30.90 -1.79
C GLY A 390 -26.40 29.68 -2.72
N ASP A 391 -25.85 29.75 -3.93
CA ASP A 391 -25.76 28.63 -4.87
C ASP A 391 -25.00 27.44 -4.20
N PRO A 392 -25.58 26.22 -4.19
CA PRO A 392 -24.93 25.03 -3.64
C PRO A 392 -23.50 24.79 -4.13
N ASN A 393 -23.17 25.18 -5.37
CA ASN A 393 -21.82 25.04 -5.91
C ASN A 393 -20.82 25.98 -5.24
N VAL A 394 -21.23 27.19 -4.87
CA VAL A 394 -20.38 28.19 -4.20
C VAL A 394 -20.13 27.80 -2.75
N VAL A 395 -21.13 27.24 -2.07
CA VAL A 395 -20.98 26.68 -0.71
C VAL A 395 -20.01 25.51 -0.71
N ASN A 396 -20.11 24.61 -1.70
CA ASN A 396 -19.19 23.49 -1.87
C ASN A 396 -17.75 23.94 -2.19
N GLU A 397 -17.58 24.98 -3.03
CA GLU A 397 -16.27 25.53 -3.34
C GLU A 397 -15.60 26.22 -2.13
N LEU A 398 -16.40 26.90 -1.29
CA LEU A 398 -15.93 27.52 -0.04
C LEU A 398 -15.53 26.48 1.00
N LEU A 399 -16.34 25.43 1.19
CA LEU A 399 -16.00 24.31 2.06
C LEU A 399 -14.74 23.57 1.59
N ALA A 400 -14.56 23.42 0.27
CA ALA A 400 -13.33 22.89 -0.31
C ALA A 400 -12.12 23.78 0.00
N ARG A 401 -12.25 25.12 -0.09
CA ARG A 401 -11.16 26.05 0.25
C ARG A 401 -10.80 26.06 1.73
N GLU A 402 -11.77 26.02 2.64
CA GLU A 402 -11.49 25.94 4.09
C GLU A 402 -10.87 24.59 4.47
N HIS A 403 -11.35 23.50 3.87
CA HIS A 403 -10.74 22.17 3.96
C HIS A 403 -9.29 22.19 3.45
N ASP A 404 -9.03 22.87 2.33
CA ASP A 404 -7.68 23.02 1.78
C ASP A 404 -6.75 23.76 2.74
N VAL A 405 -7.22 24.81 3.43
CA VAL A 405 -6.43 25.56 4.43
C VAL A 405 -6.12 24.68 5.65
N MET A 406 -7.10 23.95 6.17
CA MET A 406 -6.91 23.06 7.33
C MET A 406 -5.99 21.88 6.99
N ILE A 407 -6.17 21.27 5.81
CA ILE A 407 -5.28 20.25 5.28
C ILE A 407 -3.87 20.81 5.16
N ASN A 408 -3.68 22.02 4.61
CA ASN A 408 -2.37 22.66 4.49
C ASN A 408 -1.65 22.88 5.84
N ASP A 409 -2.37 23.22 6.92
CA ASP A 409 -1.76 23.42 8.24
C ASP A 409 -1.45 22.08 8.96
N TYR A 410 -2.28 21.04 8.74
CA TYR A 410 -1.99 19.66 9.15
C TYR A 410 -0.76 19.07 8.43
N LEU A 411 -0.55 19.43 7.16
CA LEU A 411 0.52 18.93 6.30
C LEU A 411 1.91 19.51 6.55
N ARG A 412 2.03 20.58 7.35
CA ARG A 412 3.33 21.03 7.87
C ARG A 412 4.02 19.97 8.76
N ARG A 413 3.32 18.89 9.12
CA ARG A 413 3.72 17.86 10.09
C ARG A 413 3.79 16.43 9.50
N LYS A 414 4.12 16.26 8.21
CA LYS A 414 3.96 15.00 7.43
C LYS A 414 5.27 14.20 7.20
N CYS A 415 5.31 12.90 7.48
CA CYS A 415 6.54 12.06 7.42
C CYS A 415 7.26 12.03 6.08
N GLU A 416 6.52 12.20 4.98
CA GLU A 416 7.08 12.15 3.64
C GLU A 416 7.73 13.47 3.21
N LYS A 417 7.46 14.56 3.94
CA LYS A 417 8.18 15.81 3.77
C LYS A 417 9.36 15.83 4.71
N MET A 418 10.44 16.39 4.16
CA MET A 418 11.55 16.76 4.97
C MET A 418 11.12 17.93 5.89
N ASN A 419 11.55 17.91 7.14
CA ASN A 419 11.10 18.80 8.19
C ASN A 419 11.80 20.17 8.19
N GLY A 420 12.65 20.45 7.19
CA GLY A 420 13.52 21.62 7.14
C GLY A 420 14.76 21.53 8.03
N GLU A 421 14.89 20.50 8.88
CA GLU A 421 16.10 20.25 9.66
C GLU A 421 17.06 19.38 8.85
N ASN A 422 18.35 19.68 8.95
CA ASN A 422 19.38 18.96 8.22
C ASN A 422 20.18 18.07 9.17
N CYS A 423 20.52 16.88 8.69
CA CYS A 423 21.47 16.00 9.35
C CYS A 423 22.81 16.71 9.54
N GLU A 424 23.33 16.72 10.76
CA GLU A 424 24.63 17.33 11.09
C GLU A 424 25.81 16.63 10.38
N ILE A 425 25.66 15.35 10.03
CA ILE A 425 26.71 14.53 9.41
C ILE A 425 26.77 14.73 7.89
N CYS A 426 25.63 14.69 7.20
CA CYS A 426 25.59 14.66 5.74
C CYS A 426 24.79 15.81 5.10
N GLY A 427 24.26 16.73 5.91
CA GLY A 427 23.45 17.86 5.44
C GLY A 427 22.11 17.47 4.80
N THR A 428 21.76 16.19 4.79
CA THR A 428 20.49 15.71 4.24
C THR A 428 19.34 16.17 5.12
N GLU A 429 18.33 16.78 4.52
CA GLU A 429 17.09 17.16 5.20
C GLU A 429 16.41 15.90 5.81
N LEU A 430 15.90 16.02 7.03
CA LEU A 430 15.38 14.90 7.83
C LEU A 430 13.88 14.72 7.62
N TYR A 431 13.36 13.49 7.74
CA TYR A 431 11.93 13.24 7.67
C TYR A 431 11.22 13.84 8.88
N SER A 432 10.05 14.46 8.67
CA SER A 432 9.18 14.81 9.81
C SER A 432 8.47 13.57 10.37
N ASP A 433 7.61 13.74 11.37
CA ASP A 433 6.89 12.63 12.00
C ASP A 433 5.67 12.19 11.16
N PRO A 434 5.25 10.92 11.22
CA PRO A 434 4.16 10.43 10.42
C PRO A 434 2.84 10.85 11.01
N GLY A 435 1.97 11.35 10.13
CA GLY A 435 0.57 11.55 10.48
C GLY A 435 -0.14 10.22 10.69
N VAL A 436 -1.27 10.25 11.40
CA VAL A 436 -2.09 9.05 11.70
C VAL A 436 -2.47 8.26 10.43
N HIS A 437 -2.72 8.97 9.32
CA HIS A 437 -3.06 8.38 8.02
C HIS A 437 -1.89 7.67 7.33
N GLU A 438 -0.63 8.00 7.68
CA GLU A 438 0.57 7.35 7.15
C GLU A 438 0.95 6.11 7.97
N MET A 439 0.27 5.89 9.09
CA MET A 439 0.53 4.82 10.05
C MET A 439 -0.36 3.60 9.85
N GLY A 440 -1.43 3.72 9.07
CA GLY A 440 -2.26 2.57 8.72
C GLY A 440 -3.49 2.93 7.92
N ILE A 441 -4.05 1.93 7.27
CA ILE A 441 -5.40 1.99 6.68
C ILE A 441 -6.34 1.11 7.50
N PHE A 442 -7.64 1.37 7.40
CA PHE A 442 -8.66 0.54 8.00
C PHE A 442 -8.89 -0.75 7.21
N LEU A 443 -7.83 -1.55 7.14
CA LEU A 443 -7.79 -2.89 6.59
C LEU A 443 -6.94 -3.76 7.51
N HIS A 444 -7.54 -4.85 7.98
CA HIS A 444 -6.90 -5.78 8.90
C HIS A 444 -7.12 -7.22 8.43
N ALA A 445 -6.04 -7.99 8.28
CA ALA A 445 -6.11 -9.41 7.94
C ALA A 445 -6.44 -10.21 9.21
N VAL A 446 -7.71 -10.55 9.41
CA VAL A 446 -8.23 -10.99 10.71
C VAL A 446 -8.14 -12.49 10.94
N ALA A 447 -8.23 -13.30 9.89
CA ALA A 447 -8.09 -14.75 10.02
C ALA A 447 -7.50 -15.39 8.76
N TYR A 448 -6.74 -16.47 9.00
CA TYR A 448 -6.29 -17.39 7.96
C TYR A 448 -6.66 -18.79 8.43
N ALA A 449 -7.35 -19.55 7.59
CA ALA A 449 -7.80 -20.89 7.90
C ALA A 449 -7.58 -21.83 6.72
N ASP A 450 -7.09 -23.02 6.99
CA ASP A 450 -7.07 -24.11 6.01
C ASP A 450 -8.51 -24.55 5.69
N ASN A 451 -8.83 -24.74 4.41
CA ASN A 451 -10.19 -25.13 4.01
C ASN A 451 -10.58 -26.53 4.48
N ALA A 452 -9.61 -27.42 4.74
CA ALA A 452 -9.88 -28.74 5.31
C ALA A 452 -9.97 -28.70 6.85
N GLY A 453 -9.88 -27.51 7.47
CA GLY A 453 -10.05 -27.31 8.90
C GLY A 453 -8.86 -27.76 9.76
N LYS A 454 -7.70 -28.03 9.15
CA LYS A 454 -6.51 -28.51 9.88
C LYS A 454 -5.97 -27.50 10.87
N TRP A 455 -6.04 -26.22 10.52
CA TRP A 455 -5.57 -25.13 11.35
C TRP A 455 -6.32 -23.85 11.03
N LYS A 456 -6.38 -22.97 12.02
CA LYS A 456 -6.93 -21.64 11.89
C LYS A 456 -6.24 -20.70 12.87
N TYR A 457 -5.79 -19.56 12.37
CA TYR A 457 -5.27 -18.47 13.17
C TYR A 457 -6.17 -17.27 13.03
N LYS A 458 -6.44 -16.59 14.15
CA LYS A 458 -7.34 -15.44 14.23
C LYS A 458 -6.70 -14.38 15.11
N SER A 459 -6.70 -13.13 14.66
CA SER A 459 -6.29 -11.97 15.46
C SER A 459 -7.47 -11.38 16.22
N GLN A 460 -7.20 -10.42 17.08
CA GLN A 460 -8.24 -9.63 17.74
C GLN A 460 -8.89 -8.65 16.76
N MET A 461 -10.13 -8.24 17.03
CA MET A 461 -10.76 -7.16 16.29
C MET A 461 -9.93 -5.87 16.46
N PRO A 462 -9.59 -5.15 15.37
CA PRO A 462 -8.85 -3.90 15.51
C PRO A 462 -9.70 -2.82 16.19
N GLU A 463 -9.08 -1.99 17.02
CA GLU A 463 -9.75 -0.92 17.79
C GLU A 463 -10.66 -0.02 16.94
N TRP A 464 -10.25 0.29 15.71
CA TRP A 464 -11.01 1.16 14.79
C TRP A 464 -12.26 0.51 14.21
N ALA A 465 -12.42 -0.82 14.35
CA ALA A 465 -13.60 -1.57 13.91
C ALA A 465 -14.58 -1.87 15.06
N MET A 466 -14.19 -1.56 16.30
CA MET A 466 -15.06 -1.70 17.47
C MET A 466 -16.23 -0.71 17.39
N PRO A 467 -17.39 -1.05 17.99
CA PRO A 467 -18.49 -0.10 18.08
C PRO A 467 -18.07 1.18 18.82
N PRO A 468 -18.48 2.36 18.33
CA PRO A 468 -18.32 3.60 19.07
C PRO A 468 -19.13 3.55 20.38
N GLU A 469 -18.77 4.42 21.33
CA GLU A 469 -19.44 4.48 22.62
C GLU A 469 -20.95 4.68 22.47
N GLY A 470 -21.74 3.83 23.13
CA GLY A 470 -23.20 3.86 23.06
C GLY A 470 -23.84 3.21 21.82
N ALA A 471 -23.05 2.74 20.85
CA ALA A 471 -23.56 1.99 19.71
C ALA A 471 -23.43 0.47 19.91
N GLU A 472 -24.37 -0.29 19.34
CA GLU A 472 -24.26 -1.74 19.25
C GLU A 472 -23.39 -2.15 18.04
N GLY A 473 -22.61 -3.20 18.18
CA GLY A 473 -21.79 -3.73 17.09
C GLY A 473 -20.85 -4.86 17.51
N PRO A 474 -20.14 -5.48 16.54
CA PRO A 474 -19.28 -6.62 16.80
C PRO A 474 -18.02 -6.20 17.57
N THR A 475 -17.77 -6.83 18.72
CA THR A 475 -16.53 -6.69 19.50
C THR A 475 -15.46 -7.70 19.11
N GLU A 476 -15.84 -8.71 18.32
CA GLU A 476 -14.96 -9.71 17.73
C GLU A 476 -15.31 -9.88 16.26
N ALA A 477 -14.34 -10.27 15.43
CA ALA A 477 -14.63 -10.56 14.03
C ALA A 477 -15.52 -11.81 13.95
N PRO A 478 -16.74 -11.71 13.40
CA PRO A 478 -17.64 -12.85 13.30
C PRO A 478 -17.06 -13.90 12.35
N GLU A 479 -17.45 -15.15 12.56
CA GLU A 479 -17.14 -16.21 11.61
C GLU A 479 -17.77 -15.94 10.25
N TRP A 480 -17.03 -16.21 9.18
CA TRP A 480 -17.62 -16.15 7.84
C TRP A 480 -18.67 -17.24 7.66
N THR A 481 -19.93 -16.86 7.46
CA THR A 481 -21.03 -17.75 7.07
C THR A 481 -21.33 -17.60 5.60
N GLU A 482 -21.39 -18.71 4.88
CA GLU A 482 -21.85 -18.72 3.48
C GLU A 482 -23.38 -18.63 3.47
N ASP A 483 -23.92 -17.53 2.95
CA ASP A 483 -25.36 -17.45 2.65
C ASP A 483 -25.57 -18.20 1.31
N ILE A 484 -26.24 -19.35 1.38
CA ILE A 484 -26.44 -20.26 0.23
C ILE A 484 -27.50 -19.70 -0.73
N ASP A 485 -28.40 -18.84 -0.26
CA ASP A 485 -29.49 -18.25 -1.05
C ASP A 485 -29.52 -16.72 -0.88
N GLY A 486 -29.10 -15.96 -1.91
CA GLY A 486 -29.32 -14.51 -1.98
C GLY A 486 -28.10 -13.59 -2.11
N ALA A 487 -26.90 -14.10 -2.44
CA ALA A 487 -25.75 -13.24 -2.69
C ALA A 487 -26.00 -12.29 -3.89
N VAL A 488 -25.82 -10.98 -3.67
CA VAL A 488 -25.86 -9.98 -4.74
C VAL A 488 -24.52 -10.01 -5.47
N VAL A 489 -24.52 -10.52 -6.70
CA VAL A 489 -23.32 -10.60 -7.53
C VAL A 489 -23.21 -9.32 -8.36
N ILE A 490 -22.12 -8.59 -8.18
CA ILE A 490 -21.81 -7.34 -8.89
C ILE A 490 -20.59 -7.60 -9.80
N GLY A 491 -20.85 -7.63 -11.12
CA GLY A 491 -19.93 -8.11 -12.17
C GLY A 491 -20.12 -9.60 -12.50
N LYS A 492 -19.92 -10.01 -13.77
CA LYS A 492 -19.94 -11.44 -14.16
C LYS A 492 -18.56 -12.01 -14.51
N GLY A 493 -17.46 -11.30 -14.23
CA GLY A 493 -16.12 -11.75 -14.61
C GLY A 493 -15.95 -11.95 -16.13
N MET A 494 -14.96 -12.77 -16.51
CA MET A 494 -14.86 -13.33 -17.88
C MET A 494 -15.97 -14.35 -18.10
N MET A 495 -16.61 -14.32 -19.27
CA MET A 495 -17.54 -15.37 -19.68
C MET A 495 -16.78 -16.68 -20.01
N GLU A 496 -17.50 -17.80 -20.09
CA GLU A 496 -16.95 -19.15 -20.37
C GLU A 496 -16.12 -19.25 -21.66
N ASP A 497 -16.21 -18.24 -22.53
CA ASP A 497 -15.47 -18.18 -23.79
C ASP A 497 -14.05 -17.56 -23.65
N ASP A 498 -13.66 -17.04 -22.48
CA ASP A 498 -12.41 -16.29 -22.22
C ASP A 498 -12.19 -15.07 -23.16
N GLU A 499 -13.18 -14.73 -23.98
CA GLU A 499 -13.13 -13.71 -25.03
C GLU A 499 -14.11 -12.56 -24.79
N THR A 500 -15.08 -12.73 -23.89
CA THR A 500 -16.04 -11.69 -23.52
C THR A 500 -16.13 -11.48 -22.01
N ALA A 501 -16.37 -10.23 -21.57
CA ALA A 501 -16.63 -9.89 -20.18
C ALA A 501 -17.90 -9.06 -20.07
N LEU A 502 -18.75 -9.34 -19.08
CA LEU A 502 -19.95 -8.53 -18.83
C LEU A 502 -19.65 -7.51 -17.74
N VAL A 503 -19.63 -6.23 -18.13
CA VAL A 503 -19.33 -5.13 -17.23
C VAL A 503 -20.62 -4.35 -16.98
N GLU A 504 -20.98 -4.19 -15.71
CA GLU A 504 -22.16 -3.43 -15.32
C GLU A 504 -22.02 -1.97 -15.77
N GLY A 505 -23.00 -1.45 -16.50
CA GLY A 505 -22.97 -0.14 -17.14
C GLY A 505 -22.42 -0.09 -18.57
N LEU A 506 -21.74 -1.14 -19.05
CA LEU A 506 -21.17 -1.20 -20.42
C LEU A 506 -21.69 -2.37 -21.27
N GLY A 507 -22.37 -3.36 -20.66
CA GLY A 507 -22.87 -4.54 -21.37
C GLY A 507 -21.78 -5.59 -21.62
N THR A 508 -22.00 -6.46 -22.61
CA THR A 508 -21.05 -7.51 -23.01
C THR A 508 -19.94 -6.92 -23.87
N ILE A 509 -18.69 -7.10 -23.44
CA ILE A 509 -17.51 -6.51 -24.08
C ILE A 509 -16.63 -7.62 -24.66
N ASN A 510 -16.26 -7.53 -25.95
CA ASN A 510 -15.30 -8.45 -26.58
C ASN A 510 -13.85 -8.02 -26.30
N LEU A 511 -13.12 -8.86 -25.58
CA LEU A 511 -11.77 -8.63 -25.04
C LEU A 511 -10.69 -8.65 -26.12
N THR A 512 -10.89 -9.42 -27.19
CA THR A 512 -9.95 -9.55 -28.32
C THR A 512 -9.90 -8.25 -29.12
N LYS A 513 -11.07 -7.68 -29.42
CA LYS A 513 -11.20 -6.41 -30.13
C LYS A 513 -10.63 -5.22 -29.33
N LEU A 514 -10.85 -5.20 -28.02
CA LEU A 514 -10.30 -4.16 -27.13
C LEU A 514 -8.78 -4.27 -26.92
N LYS A 515 -8.20 -5.47 -26.95
CA LYS A 515 -6.74 -5.65 -26.94
C LYS A 515 -6.11 -5.09 -28.22
N GLU A 516 -6.73 -5.32 -29.37
CA GLU A 516 -6.29 -4.77 -30.66
C GLU A 516 -6.41 -3.24 -30.72
N GLU A 517 -7.49 -2.67 -30.17
CA GLU A 517 -7.69 -1.22 -30.09
C GLU A 517 -6.69 -0.54 -29.12
N ASN A 518 -6.41 -1.16 -27.96
CA ASN A 518 -5.43 -0.64 -27.01
C ASN A 518 -3.98 -0.76 -27.53
N MET A 519 -3.65 -1.81 -28.30
CA MET A 519 -2.34 -1.91 -28.97
C MET A 519 -2.15 -0.85 -30.07
N LYS A 520 -3.24 -0.38 -30.69
CA LYS A 520 -3.21 0.74 -31.66
C LYS A 520 -3.14 2.11 -30.99
N ALA A 521 -3.50 2.22 -29.71
CA ALA A 521 -3.51 3.46 -28.93
C ALA A 521 -2.20 3.71 -28.14
N GLU A 522 -1.22 2.79 -28.19
CA GLU A 522 0.13 3.11 -27.72
C GLU A 522 0.69 4.28 -28.55
N PRO A 523 1.14 5.39 -27.94
CA PRO A 523 1.83 6.41 -28.68
C PRO A 523 3.10 5.76 -29.24
N VAL A 524 3.21 5.74 -30.57
CA VAL A 524 4.44 5.40 -31.29
C VAL A 524 5.56 6.18 -30.62
N ALA A 525 6.37 5.48 -29.81
CA ALA A 525 7.60 6.05 -29.30
C ALA A 525 8.40 6.49 -30.51
N SER A 526 8.53 7.80 -30.67
CA SER A 526 9.29 8.41 -31.75
C SER A 526 10.72 7.85 -31.69
N SER A 527 11.03 6.97 -32.63
CA SER A 527 12.40 6.70 -33.04
C SER A 527 12.97 8.00 -33.59
N GLY A 528 13.84 8.63 -32.82
CA GLY A 528 14.60 9.84 -33.17
C GLY A 528 15.79 9.95 -32.24
#